data_AF-A0A349PX89-F1
#
_entry.id   AF-A0A349PX89-F1
#
_cell.length_a   1.000
_cell.length_b   1.000
_cell.length_c   1.000
_cell.angle_alpha   90.00
_cell.angle_beta   90.00
_cell.angle_gamma   90.00
#
_symmetry.space_group_name_H-M   'P 1'
#
loop_
_entity.id
_entity.type
_entity.pdbx_description
1 polymer ?
#
loop_
_entity_poly.entity_id
_entity_poly.type
_entity_poly.pdbx_seq_one_letter_code
_entity_poly.pdbx_strand_id
1 'polypeptide(L)' 'EFKSGIWLEKDERRVNAKSLLGVLSLGIVKGTTITLLADGADEKEAVTALCELVSNNFGE' A
#
# COMPACT_ATOMS: atom_id res chain seq x y z
N GLU A 1 -5.40 3.79 12.43
CA GLU A 1 -3.99 3.47 12.12
C GLU A 1 -3.79 1.98 12.37
N PHE A 2 -3.35 1.22 11.36
CA PHE A 2 -3.17 -0.22 11.48
C PHE A 2 -1.92 -0.53 12.32
N LYS A 3 -1.97 -1.58 13.14
CA LYS A 3 -0.81 -2.07 13.91
C LYS A 3 0.13 -2.91 13.04
N SER A 4 -0.43 -3.64 12.08
CA SER A 4 0.32 -4.42 11.09
C SER A 4 1.32 -3.56 10.34
N GLY A 5 2.47 -4.16 10.03
CA GLY A 5 3.37 -3.57 9.05
C GLY A 5 2.71 -3.65 7.68
N ILE A 6 2.85 -2.60 6.88
CA ILE A 6 2.28 -2.55 5.53
C ILE A 6 3.41 -2.16 4.59
N TRP A 7 3.58 -2.92 3.53
CA TRP A 7 4.60 -2.73 2.53
C TRP A 7 3.99 -2.68 1.13
N LEU A 8 4.62 -1.87 0.30
CA LEU A 8 4.32 -1.77 -1.12
C LEU A 8 5.55 -2.24 -1.88
N GLU A 9 5.32 -3.14 -2.81
CA GLU A 9 6.32 -3.67 -3.71
C GLU A 9 6.01 -3.25 -5.13
N LYS A 10 7.02 -2.75 -5.83
CA LYS A 10 6.97 -2.44 -7.25
C LYS A 10 8.27 -2.93 -7.85
N ASP A 11 8.18 -3.85 -8.80
CA ASP A 11 9.33 -4.53 -9.39
C ASP A 11 10.19 -5.19 -8.28
N GLU A 12 11.45 -4.80 -8.12
CA GLU A 12 12.35 -5.31 -7.07
C GLU A 12 12.44 -4.36 -5.85
N ARG A 13 11.64 -3.29 -5.83
CA ARG A 13 11.68 -2.27 -4.76
C ARG A 13 10.51 -2.46 -3.79
N ARG A 14 10.85 -2.66 -2.53
CA ARG A 14 9.91 -2.69 -1.40
C ARG A 14 10.05 -1.44 -0.53
N VAL A 15 8.95 -0.78 -0.21
CA VAL A 15 8.92 0.34 0.74
C VAL A 15 7.81 0.16 1.78
N ASN A 16 7.92 0.87 2.90
CA ASN A 16 6.87 0.91 3.90
C ASN A 16 5.72 1.81 3.42
N ALA A 17 4.50 1.27 3.35
CA ALA A 17 3.31 1.98 2.90
C ALA A 17 2.87 3.10 3.86
N LYS A 18 3.29 3.04 5.13
CA LYS A 18 3.04 4.09 6.13
C LYS A 18 3.99 5.29 5.98
N SER A 19 5.07 5.15 5.21
CA SER A 19 6.01 6.24 4.95
C SER A 19 5.63 6.96 3.67
N LEU A 20 5.04 8.15 3.80
CA LEU A 20 4.68 8.99 2.64
C LEU A 20 5.86 9.18 1.68
N LEU A 21 7.05 9.47 2.22
CA LEU A 21 8.27 9.63 1.41
C LEU A 21 8.66 8.34 0.67
N GLY A 22 8.52 7.18 1.32
CA GLY A 22 8.78 5.89 0.70
C GLY A 22 7.84 5.62 -0.49
N VAL A 23 6.54 5.87 -0.29
CA VAL A 23 5.53 5.69 -1.33
C VAL A 23 5.76 6.65 -2.50
N LEU A 24 6.06 7.93 -2.23
CA LEU A 24 6.39 8.89 -3.27
C LEU A 24 7.66 8.50 -4.05
N SER A 25 8.67 7.96 -3.36
CA SER A 25 9.93 7.52 -4.00
C SER A 25 9.78 6.33 -4.95
N LEU A 26 8.72 5.52 -4.79
CA LEU A 26 8.40 4.43 -5.72
C LEU A 26 7.88 4.93 -7.06
N GLY A 27 7.43 6.20 -7.14
CA GLY A 27 6.92 6.78 -8.38
C GLY A 27 5.70 6.02 -8.92
N ILE A 28 4.78 5.63 -8.04
CA ILE A 28 3.57 4.91 -8.43
C ILE A 28 2.67 5.87 -9.21
N VAL A 29 2.43 5.54 -10.49
CA VAL A 29 1.54 6.31 -11.37
C VAL A 29 0.34 5.45 -11.77
N LYS A 30 -0.74 6.08 -12.24
CA LYS A 30 -1.92 5.38 -12.75
C LYS A 30 -1.51 4.36 -13.84
N GLY A 31 -1.96 3.12 -13.68
CA GLY A 31 -1.59 2.00 -14.56
C GLY A 31 -0.37 1.19 -14.09
N THR A 32 0.27 1.59 -12.99
CA THR A 32 1.35 0.80 -12.37
C THR A 32 0.77 -0.36 -11.59
N THR A 33 1.27 -1.57 -11.84
CA THR A 33 1.00 -2.73 -10.98
C THR A 33 1.92 -2.69 -9.77
N ILE A 34 1.33 -2.78 -8.58
CA ILE A 34 2.04 -2.85 -7.30
C ILE A 34 1.52 -4.05 -6.50
N THR A 35 2.36 -4.60 -5.66
CA THR A 35 2.00 -5.65 -4.70
C THR A 35 1.88 -5.02 -3.32
N LEU A 36 0.72 -5.18 -2.69
CA LEU A 36 0.49 -4.77 -1.31
C LEU A 36 0.71 -5.97 -0.40
N LEU A 37 1.53 -5.80 0.63
CA LEU A 37 1.75 -6.80 1.68
C LEU A 37 1.39 -6.19 3.03
N ALA A 38 0.68 -6.94 3.85
CA ALA A 38 0.51 -6.60 5.26
C ALA A 38 0.84 -7.82 6.12
N ASP A 39 1.45 -7.57 7.27
CA ASP A 39 1.80 -8.59 8.26
C ASP A 39 1.45 -8.07 9.66
N GLY A 40 0.59 -8.80 10.36
CA GLY A 40 0.21 -8.51 11.74
C GLY A 40 -1.23 -8.84 12.06
N ALA A 41 -1.65 -8.49 13.28
CA ALA A 41 -2.97 -8.89 13.80
C ALA A 41 -4.16 -8.36 12.99
N ASP A 42 -4.00 -7.23 12.31
CA ASP A 42 -5.00 -6.56 11.48
C ASP A 42 -4.61 -6.55 9.99
N GLU A 43 -3.76 -7.48 9.54
CA GLU A 43 -3.29 -7.58 8.15
C GLU A 43 -4.44 -7.64 7.13
N LYS A 44 -5.50 -8.40 7.44
CA LYS A 44 -6.67 -8.56 6.56
C LYS A 44 -7.45 -7.26 6.43
N GLU A 45 -7.73 -6.59 7.55
CA GLU A 45 -8.41 -5.30 7.55
C GLU A 45 -7.58 -4.25 6.82
N ALA A 46 -6.26 -4.22 7.04
CA ALA A 46 -5.35 -3.29 6.39
C ALA A 46 -5.35 -3.44 4.87
N VAL A 47 -5.20 -4.67 4.37
CA VAL A 47 -5.22 -4.95 2.92
C VAL A 47 -6.58 -4.62 2.33
N THR A 48 -7.67 -4.99 3.00
CA THR A 48 -9.04 -4.77 2.49
C THR A 48 -9.33 -3.28 2.36
N ALA A 49 -9.08 -2.51 3.42
CA ALA A 49 -9.31 -1.06 3.42
C ALA A 49 -8.43 -0.33 2.39
N LEU A 50 -7.17 -0.75 2.22
CA LEU A 50 -6.29 -0.16 1.23
C LEU A 50 -6.69 -0.51 -0.21
N CYS A 51 -7.13 -1.74 -0.46
CA CYS A 51 -7.68 -2.14 -1.76
C CYS A 51 -8.96 -1.35 -2.09
N GLU A 52 -9.86 -1.18 -1.12
CA GLU A 52 -11.07 -0.35 -1.30
C GLU A 52 -10.71 1.11 -1.59
N LEU A 53 -9.74 1.67 -0.86
CA LEU A 53 -9.27 3.04 -1.08
C LEU A 53 -8.74 3.24 -2.51
N VAL A 54 -7.91 2.32 -3.00
CA VAL A 54 -7.36 2.38 -4.37
C VAL A 54 -8.45 2.15 -5.42
N SER A 55 -9.39 1.22 -5.16
CA SER A 55 -10.50 0.92 -6.07
C SER A 55 -11.50 2.08 -6.17
N ASN A 56 -11.71 2.81 -5.07
CA ASN A 56 -12.49 4.05 -5.03
C ASN A 56 -11.68 5.27 -5.48
N ASN A 57 -10.56 5.09 -6.18
CA ASN A 57 -9.73 6.16 -6.72
C ASN A 57 -9.36 7.23 -5.65
N PHE A 58 -9.08 6.79 -4.42
CA PHE A 58 -8.80 7.63 -3.25
C PHE A 58 -9.93 8.58 -2.82
N GLY A 59 -11.18 8.28 -3.20
CA GLY A 59 -12.36 9.08 -2.90
C GLY A 59 -12.69 10.15 -3.96
N GLU A 60 -12.12 10.02 -5.17
CA GLU A 60 -12.49 10.81 -6.35
C GLU A 60 -13.65 10.20 -7.16
#